data_AF-A0A1H4BRE9-F1
#
_entry.id   AF-A0A1H4BRE9-F1
#
_cell.length_a   1.000
_cell.length_b   1.000
_cell.length_c   1.000
_cell.angle_alpha   90.00
_cell.angle_beta   90.00
_cell.angle_gamma   90.00
#
_symmetry.space_group_name_H-M   'P 1'
#
loop_
_entity.id
_entity.type
_entity.pdbx_description
1 polymer ?
#
loop_
_entity_poly.entity_id
_entity_poly.type
_entity_poly.pdbx_seq_one_letter_code
_entity_poly.pdbx_strand_id
1 'polypeptide(L)'
;MSNETLTLRKTANSLDLILDRAILKNEITLENGSIKVSEKVSAATKRALESSIGVKVIPGGVLVGTHIGKLTPSYLELVRKRNARSLINQRYSQLGGYGSRLGLPTGDVVSDGKGGYKMDFRGGTIGTDGGANVWADSTLRVELWMVGLHCVLKQEVEDEVYGSITALMPSFGGSSVNIIPEFKFRHDGERIVNLGIKLYDGPPADLLLTGNLVEKDNSSEIVQYKAKVEQWARQAVAAFGGAVGSAAESMGADNGLIKDITGLLFNLVAGIFGMNDDPYTPQTINIFANDLISGNYGHYTRSYKSRSVNYTHAFDLTGFDDGNDKGIYTMFIDARVFNQSQRL
;
A
#
# COMPACT_ATOMS: atom_id res chain seq x y z
N MET A 1 -19.25 -41.58 13.64
CA MET A 1 -17.79 -41.40 13.51
C MET A 1 -17.14 -42.09 14.70
N SER A 2 -16.30 -43.12 14.48
CA SER A 2 -15.72 -43.93 15.55
C SER A 2 -14.62 -43.16 16.31
N ASN A 3 -14.41 -43.49 17.58
CA ASN A 3 -13.37 -42.89 18.44
C ASN A 3 -11.95 -42.99 17.85
N GLU A 4 -11.68 -43.94 16.95
CA GLU A 4 -10.40 -44.05 16.23
C GLU A 4 -10.15 -42.87 15.28
N THR A 5 -11.18 -42.38 14.58
CA THR A 5 -11.03 -41.25 13.64
C THR A 5 -10.71 -39.94 14.36
N LEU A 6 -11.20 -39.78 15.59
CA LEU A 6 -10.97 -38.60 16.42
C LEU A 6 -9.56 -38.60 17.04
N THR A 7 -9.08 -39.78 17.45
CA THR A 7 -7.71 -39.95 17.99
C THR A 7 -6.67 -39.73 16.90
N LEU A 8 -6.88 -40.27 15.70
CA LEU A 8 -6.01 -40.05 14.53
C LEU A 8 -5.93 -38.57 14.10
N ARG A 9 -7.03 -37.82 14.18
CA ARG A 9 -7.03 -36.37 13.92
C ARG A 9 -6.25 -35.57 14.99
N LYS A 10 -6.30 -35.98 16.26
CA LYS A 10 -5.56 -35.32 17.34
C LYS A 10 -4.05 -35.58 17.26
N THR A 11 -3.63 -36.80 16.93
CA THR A 11 -2.19 -37.13 16.75
C THR A 11 -1.59 -36.55 15.48
N ALA A 12 -2.36 -36.43 14.39
CA ALA A 12 -1.91 -35.72 13.18
C ALA A 12 -1.57 -34.26 13.49
N ASN A 13 -2.47 -33.56 14.19
CA ASN A 13 -2.26 -32.15 14.57
C ASN A 13 -1.04 -31.94 15.50
N SER A 14 -0.70 -32.92 16.36
CA SER A 14 0.49 -32.82 17.21
C SER A 14 1.78 -33.09 16.44
N LEU A 15 1.80 -34.09 15.55
CA LEU A 15 2.99 -34.42 14.75
C LEU A 15 3.30 -33.30 13.76
N ASP A 16 2.28 -32.70 13.14
CA ASP A 16 2.43 -31.56 12.23
C ASP A 16 3.13 -30.38 12.89
N LEU A 17 2.72 -30.02 14.11
CA LEU A 17 3.31 -28.92 14.87
C LEU A 17 4.76 -29.21 15.32
N ILE A 18 5.06 -30.48 15.58
CA ILE A 18 6.39 -30.95 15.95
C ILE A 18 7.31 -30.90 14.72
N LEU A 19 6.85 -31.40 13.57
CA LEU A 19 7.61 -31.37 12.31
C LEU A 19 7.88 -29.93 11.87
N ASP A 20 6.88 -29.06 11.91
CA ASP A 20 7.04 -27.64 11.58
C ASP A 20 8.12 -26.96 12.44
N ARG A 21 8.03 -27.12 13.77
CA ARG A 21 9.02 -26.54 14.69
C ARG A 21 10.41 -27.11 14.50
N ALA A 22 10.51 -28.39 14.18
CA ALA A 22 11.78 -29.06 13.94
C ALA A 22 12.43 -28.61 12.62
N ILE A 23 11.63 -28.44 11.56
CA ILE A 23 12.13 -27.95 10.27
C ILE A 23 12.58 -26.49 10.38
N LEU A 24 11.79 -25.63 11.03
CA LEU A 24 12.15 -24.22 11.24
C LEU A 24 13.46 -24.04 12.01
N LYS A 25 13.82 -25.00 12.88
CA LYS A 25 15.07 -25.00 13.64
C LYS A 25 16.24 -25.68 12.91
N ASN A 26 16.05 -26.12 11.66
CA ASN A 26 17.00 -26.97 10.93
C ASN A 26 17.40 -28.24 11.71
N GLU A 27 16.49 -28.76 12.54
CA GLU A 27 16.69 -29.99 13.30
C GLU A 27 16.32 -31.23 12.48
N ILE A 28 15.48 -31.07 11.46
CA ILE A 28 15.15 -32.12 10.49
C ILE A 28 15.04 -31.54 9.07
N THR A 29 15.22 -32.39 8.06
CA THR A 29 15.04 -32.07 6.64
C THR A 29 14.20 -33.16 5.97
N LEU A 30 13.33 -32.78 5.04
CA LEU A 30 12.50 -33.73 4.31
C LEU A 30 13.11 -33.99 2.92
N GLU A 31 13.51 -35.23 2.66
CA GLU A 31 14.09 -35.64 1.37
C GLU A 31 13.43 -36.92 0.87
N ASN A 32 12.84 -36.89 -0.33
CA ASN A 32 12.33 -38.07 -1.05
C ASN A 32 11.44 -39.01 -0.19
N GLY A 33 10.55 -38.44 0.63
CA GLY A 33 9.66 -39.21 1.51
C GLY A 33 10.33 -39.75 2.79
N SER A 34 11.54 -39.30 3.09
CA SER A 34 12.27 -39.59 4.34
C SER A 34 12.48 -38.32 5.16
N ILE A 35 12.59 -38.49 6.48
CA ILE A 35 12.96 -37.42 7.40
C ILE A 35 14.42 -37.62 7.79
N LYS A 36 15.29 -36.75 7.32
CA LYS A 36 16.67 -36.68 7.80
C LYS A 36 16.69 -35.89 9.10
N VAL A 37 17.35 -36.42 10.11
CA VAL A 37 17.45 -35.79 11.42
C VAL A 37 18.85 -35.22 11.58
N SER A 38 18.92 -33.92 11.84
CA SER A 38 20.18 -33.21 12.10
C SER A 38 20.90 -33.83 13.29
N GLU A 39 22.23 -33.81 13.28
CA GLU A 39 23.04 -34.14 14.45
C GLU A 39 22.74 -33.22 15.64
N LYS A 40 22.20 -32.03 15.36
CA LYS A 40 21.86 -31.00 16.34
C LYS A 40 20.39 -31.05 16.81
N VAL A 41 19.66 -32.14 16.51
CA VAL A 41 18.25 -32.28 16.94
C VAL A 41 18.12 -32.11 18.45
N SER A 42 17.21 -31.25 18.89
CA SER A 42 17.01 -31.02 20.32
C SER A 42 16.38 -32.24 20.98
N ALA A 43 16.67 -32.46 22.27
CA ALA A 43 16.05 -33.55 23.03
C ALA A 43 14.52 -33.45 23.06
N ALA A 44 13.97 -32.23 23.02
CA ALA A 44 12.53 -31.98 22.94
C ALA A 44 11.94 -32.45 21.62
N THR A 45 12.52 -32.04 20.48
CA THR A 45 12.10 -32.49 19.15
C THR A 45 12.26 -33.99 18.99
N LYS A 46 13.39 -34.54 19.47
CA LYS A 46 13.66 -35.97 19.48
C LYS A 46 12.56 -36.74 20.20
N ARG A 47 12.26 -36.41 21.45
CA ARG A 47 11.21 -37.07 22.24
C ARG A 47 9.84 -36.94 21.58
N ALA A 48 9.54 -35.75 21.05
CA ALA A 48 8.26 -35.45 20.43
C ALA A 48 8.06 -36.23 19.12
N LEU A 49 9.12 -36.41 18.32
CA LEU A 49 9.11 -37.29 17.16
C LEU A 49 8.95 -38.74 17.62
N GLU A 50 9.82 -39.24 18.50
CA GLU A 50 9.78 -40.63 19.01
C GLU A 50 8.40 -41.01 19.58
N SER A 51 7.76 -40.11 20.33
CA SER A 51 6.42 -40.33 20.87
C SER A 51 5.32 -40.34 19.82
N SER A 52 5.50 -39.62 18.72
CA SER A 52 4.45 -39.40 17.70
C SER A 52 4.54 -40.39 16.55
N ILE A 53 5.75 -40.81 16.16
CA ILE A 53 5.96 -41.81 15.09
C ILE A 53 6.28 -43.21 15.61
N GLY A 54 6.53 -43.37 16.92
CA GLY A 54 6.86 -44.66 17.53
C GLY A 54 8.20 -45.24 17.10
N VAL A 55 9.07 -44.42 16.49
CA VAL A 55 10.40 -44.83 15.99
C VAL A 55 11.47 -44.06 16.74
N LYS A 56 12.52 -44.76 17.17
CA LYS A 56 13.69 -44.16 17.80
C LYS A 56 14.40 -43.20 16.84
N VAL A 57 14.63 -41.98 17.28
CA VAL A 57 15.25 -40.92 16.49
C VAL A 57 16.76 -40.91 16.75
N ILE A 58 17.52 -41.13 15.69
CA ILE A 58 18.99 -41.16 15.74
C ILE A 58 19.50 -39.83 15.17
N PRO A 59 20.24 -39.00 15.94
CA PRO A 59 20.90 -37.81 15.40
C PRO A 59 21.83 -38.17 14.24
N GLY A 60 21.76 -37.43 13.13
CA GLY A 60 22.47 -37.76 11.89
C GLY A 60 21.86 -38.94 11.11
N GLY A 61 20.81 -39.57 11.65
CA GLY A 61 20.12 -40.70 11.04
C GLY A 61 19.01 -40.27 10.07
N VAL A 62 18.60 -41.23 9.23
CA VAL A 62 17.44 -41.08 8.35
C VAL A 62 16.31 -41.94 8.89
N LEU A 63 15.17 -41.32 9.20
CA LEU A 63 13.96 -42.04 9.51
C LEU A 63 13.33 -42.49 8.20
N VAL A 64 13.37 -43.79 7.94
CA VAL A 64 12.70 -44.45 6.82
C VAL A 64 11.72 -45.44 7.43
N GLY A 65 10.42 -45.14 7.35
CA GLY A 65 9.40 -45.96 7.99
C GLY A 65 8.12 -46.01 7.17
N THR A 66 7.51 -47.21 7.14
CA THR A 66 6.19 -47.50 6.57
C THR A 66 5.06 -46.65 7.18
N HIS A 67 5.28 -46.01 8.34
CA HIS A 67 4.38 -45.01 8.94
C HIS A 67 4.58 -43.57 8.43
N ILE A 68 5.69 -43.28 7.74
CA ILE A 68 5.87 -42.07 6.91
C ILE A 68 5.13 -42.23 5.56
N GLY A 69 4.67 -43.46 5.25
CA GLY A 69 3.98 -43.87 4.03
C GLY A 69 2.63 -43.21 3.72
N LYS A 70 2.29 -42.10 4.40
CA LYS A 70 1.18 -41.23 4.02
C LYS A 70 1.52 -39.74 4.05
N LEU A 71 2.80 -39.36 4.06
CA LEU A 71 3.15 -38.03 3.56
C LEU A 71 2.98 -38.09 2.03
N THR A 72 1.75 -37.92 1.58
CA THR A 72 1.46 -37.82 0.16
C THR A 72 2.34 -36.71 -0.44
N PRO A 73 2.69 -36.76 -1.73
CA PRO A 73 3.34 -35.65 -2.40
C PRO A 73 2.67 -34.30 -2.10
N SER A 74 1.36 -34.29 -1.93
CA SER A 74 0.56 -33.14 -1.49
C SER A 74 0.94 -32.61 -0.10
N TYR A 75 1.27 -33.47 0.87
CA TYR A 75 1.68 -33.03 2.21
C TYR A 75 3.08 -32.41 2.21
N LEU A 76 4.04 -33.03 1.52
CA LEU A 76 5.40 -32.47 1.40
C LEU A 76 5.36 -31.08 0.75
N GLU A 77 4.50 -30.91 -0.24
CA GLU A 77 4.26 -29.62 -0.89
C GLU A 77 3.67 -28.59 0.07
N LEU A 78 2.74 -28.97 0.94
CA LEU A 78 2.19 -28.08 1.96
C LEU A 78 3.25 -27.62 2.97
N VAL A 79 4.11 -28.53 3.45
CA VAL A 79 5.19 -28.19 4.38
C VAL A 79 6.20 -27.23 3.73
N ARG A 80 6.61 -27.52 2.49
CA ARG A 80 7.51 -26.65 1.74
C ARG A 80 6.92 -25.27 1.49
N LYS A 81 5.65 -25.20 1.06
CA LYS A 81 4.92 -23.93 0.90
C LYS A 81 4.82 -23.14 2.22
N ARG A 82 4.58 -23.81 3.35
CA ARG A 82 4.54 -23.18 4.69
C ARG A 82 5.91 -22.62 5.08
N ASN A 83 6.99 -23.37 4.88
CA ASN A 83 8.35 -22.91 5.15
C ASN A 83 8.73 -21.72 4.26
N ALA A 84 8.43 -21.82 2.96
CA ALA A 84 8.65 -20.72 2.03
C ALA A 84 7.90 -19.46 2.45
N ARG A 85 6.64 -19.58 2.89
CA ARG A 85 5.88 -18.45 3.46
C ARG A 85 6.56 -17.84 4.67
N SER A 86 7.08 -18.65 5.59
CA SER A 86 7.83 -18.15 6.74
C SER A 86 9.07 -17.35 6.32
N LEU A 87 9.86 -17.89 5.39
CA LEU A 87 11.08 -17.26 4.89
C LEU A 87 10.79 -15.96 4.11
N ILE A 88 9.77 -15.99 3.25
CA ILE A 88 9.28 -14.81 2.52
C ILE A 88 8.81 -13.73 3.49
N ASN A 89 7.99 -14.07 4.49
CA ASN A 89 7.49 -13.12 5.48
C ASN A 89 8.61 -12.52 6.35
N GLN A 90 9.65 -13.32 6.65
CA GLN A 90 10.83 -12.85 7.35
C GLN A 90 11.59 -11.82 6.49
N ARG A 91 11.84 -12.12 5.20
CA ARG A 91 12.49 -11.19 4.28
C ARG A 91 11.65 -9.93 4.07
N TYR A 92 10.34 -10.06 3.91
CA TYR A 92 9.42 -8.94 3.77
C TYR A 92 9.48 -8.00 4.99
N SER A 93 9.43 -8.57 6.21
CA SER A 93 9.58 -7.79 7.45
C SER A 93 10.93 -7.07 7.52
N GLN A 94 12.03 -7.72 7.12
CA GLN A 94 13.37 -7.11 7.07
C GLN A 94 13.44 -5.92 6.10
N LEU A 95 12.65 -5.94 5.02
CA LEU A 95 12.58 -4.86 4.04
C LEU A 95 11.66 -3.70 4.49
N GLY A 96 11.02 -3.80 5.66
CA GLY A 96 10.07 -2.80 6.17
C GLY A 96 8.60 -3.15 5.96
N GLY A 97 8.30 -4.38 5.55
CA GLY A 97 6.94 -4.87 5.35
C GLY A 97 6.17 -4.03 4.32
N TYR A 98 4.96 -3.60 4.68
CA TYR A 98 4.12 -2.82 3.78
C TYR A 98 4.76 -1.48 3.40
N GLY A 99 5.58 -0.87 4.27
CA GLY A 99 6.29 0.37 3.98
C GLY A 99 7.49 0.20 3.03
N SER A 100 7.79 -1.02 2.59
CA SER A 100 8.87 -1.30 1.65
C SER A 100 8.51 -0.92 0.21
N ARG A 101 9.51 -0.96 -0.69
CA ARG A 101 9.31 -0.81 -2.14
C ARG A 101 8.43 -1.89 -2.78
N LEU A 102 8.12 -2.97 -2.06
CA LEU A 102 7.23 -4.03 -2.55
C LEU A 102 5.75 -3.73 -2.29
N GLY A 103 5.42 -2.94 -1.27
CA GLY A 103 4.04 -2.69 -0.88
C GLY A 103 3.33 -3.95 -0.37
N LEU A 104 2.00 -4.00 -0.51
CA LEU A 104 1.19 -5.11 0.01
C LEU A 104 1.34 -6.40 -0.84
N PRO A 105 1.22 -7.59 -0.23
CA PRO A 105 1.08 -8.85 -0.97
C PRO A 105 -0.18 -8.83 -1.86
N THR A 106 -0.09 -9.41 -3.06
CA THR A 106 -1.22 -9.55 -3.99
C THR A 106 -1.77 -10.97 -4.04
N GLY A 107 -1.12 -11.92 -3.38
CA GLY A 107 -1.54 -13.32 -3.34
C GLY A 107 -0.84 -14.15 -2.28
N ASP A 108 -1.15 -15.44 -2.28
CA ASP A 108 -0.46 -16.44 -1.47
C ASP A 108 0.88 -16.84 -2.11
N VAL A 109 1.73 -17.50 -1.32
CA VAL A 109 2.89 -18.23 -1.83
C VAL A 109 2.44 -19.28 -2.84
N VAL A 110 3.11 -19.30 -3.99
CA VAL A 110 2.92 -20.27 -5.07
C VAL A 110 4.25 -20.93 -5.43
N SER A 111 4.21 -22.17 -5.90
CA SER A 111 5.37 -22.84 -6.46
C SER A 111 5.79 -22.16 -7.76
N ASP A 112 7.10 -22.04 -8.00
CA ASP A 112 7.65 -21.53 -9.27
C ASP A 112 7.84 -22.63 -10.35
N GLY A 113 7.49 -23.88 -10.03
CA GLY A 113 7.66 -25.05 -10.90
C GLY A 113 9.09 -25.57 -11.02
N LYS A 114 10.07 -24.96 -10.35
CA LYS A 114 11.51 -25.32 -10.36
C LYS A 114 12.03 -25.75 -9.00
N GLY A 115 11.12 -26.05 -8.06
CA GLY A 115 11.43 -26.41 -6.68
C GLY A 115 11.45 -25.21 -5.73
N GLY A 116 11.30 -24.00 -6.25
CA GLY A 116 11.18 -22.77 -5.48
C GLY A 116 9.73 -22.35 -5.23
N TYR A 117 9.62 -21.26 -4.48
CA TYR A 117 8.36 -20.64 -4.12
C TYR A 117 8.50 -19.13 -4.20
N LYS A 118 7.40 -18.45 -4.54
CA LYS A 118 7.35 -16.99 -4.59
C LYS A 118 6.02 -16.46 -4.08
N MET A 119 6.03 -15.20 -3.66
CA MET A 119 4.87 -14.40 -3.36
C MET A 119 4.99 -13.09 -4.11
N ASP A 120 3.92 -12.71 -4.80
CA ASP A 120 3.85 -11.44 -5.52
C ASP A 120 3.31 -10.34 -4.59
N PHE A 121 3.82 -9.13 -4.80
CA PHE A 121 3.51 -7.89 -4.09
C PHE A 121 3.19 -6.81 -5.12
N ARG A 122 2.55 -5.72 -4.70
CA ARG A 122 2.16 -4.62 -5.62
C ARG A 122 3.35 -4.05 -6.41
N GLY A 123 4.52 -3.95 -5.78
CA GLY A 123 5.74 -3.40 -6.37
C GLY A 123 6.76 -4.43 -6.87
N GLY A 124 6.51 -5.74 -6.69
CA GLY A 124 7.51 -6.76 -7.03
C GLY A 124 7.23 -8.15 -6.47
N THR A 125 8.28 -8.94 -6.27
CA THR A 125 8.17 -10.35 -5.86
C THR A 125 9.24 -10.69 -4.84
N ILE A 126 8.91 -11.54 -3.86
CA ILE A 126 9.89 -12.23 -3.02
C ILE A 126 9.81 -13.72 -3.33
N GLY A 127 10.96 -14.38 -3.51
CA GLY A 127 11.02 -15.81 -3.73
C GLY A 127 12.14 -16.51 -2.98
N THR A 128 12.11 -17.83 -3.03
CA THR A 128 13.10 -18.74 -2.46
C THR A 128 13.27 -19.94 -3.37
N ASP A 129 14.45 -20.56 -3.36
CA ASP A 129 14.73 -21.83 -4.06
C ASP A 129 14.17 -23.07 -3.33
N GLY A 130 13.33 -22.86 -2.30
CA GLY A 130 12.82 -23.93 -1.44
C GLY A 130 13.73 -24.26 -0.26
N GLY A 131 14.89 -23.59 -0.16
CA GLY A 131 15.84 -23.65 0.94
C GLY A 131 16.03 -22.29 1.62
N ALA A 132 17.25 -22.04 2.12
CA ALA A 132 17.55 -20.83 2.88
C ALA A 132 17.82 -19.58 2.01
N ASN A 133 17.98 -19.75 0.70
CA ASN A 133 18.21 -18.63 -0.20
C ASN A 133 16.88 -17.93 -0.48
N VAL A 134 16.78 -16.68 -0.04
CA VAL A 134 15.59 -15.84 -0.20
C VAL A 134 16.00 -14.58 -0.94
N TRP A 135 15.18 -14.18 -1.90
CA TRP A 135 15.42 -13.05 -2.75
C TRP A 135 14.22 -12.14 -2.88
N ALA A 136 14.46 -10.87 -3.20
CA ALA A 136 13.43 -9.87 -3.40
C ALA A 136 13.79 -8.96 -4.57
N ASP A 137 12.86 -8.80 -5.50
CA ASP A 137 13.00 -7.90 -6.65
C ASP A 137 11.86 -6.89 -6.62
N SER A 138 12.20 -5.60 -6.64
CA SER A 138 11.26 -4.51 -6.95
C SER A 138 11.20 -4.39 -8.47
N THR A 139 10.02 -4.49 -9.07
CA THR A 139 9.85 -4.42 -10.53
C THR A 139 8.98 -3.27 -10.98
N LEU A 140 8.15 -2.74 -10.08
CA LEU A 140 7.13 -1.75 -10.40
C LEU A 140 7.15 -0.61 -9.39
N ARG A 141 7.29 0.61 -9.89
CA ARG A 141 7.26 1.85 -9.11
C ARG A 141 6.33 2.84 -9.79
N VAL A 142 5.60 3.61 -9.00
CA VAL A 142 4.73 4.68 -9.45
C VAL A 142 5.18 6.00 -8.82
N GLU A 143 5.15 7.05 -9.61
CA GLU A 143 5.18 8.42 -9.12
C GLU A 143 3.87 9.13 -9.43
N LEU A 144 3.40 9.95 -8.50
CA LEU A 144 2.22 10.79 -8.70
C LEU A 144 2.63 12.26 -8.58
N TRP A 145 2.19 13.07 -9.54
CA TRP A 145 2.58 14.47 -9.66
C TRP A 145 1.35 15.35 -9.84
N MET A 146 1.26 16.47 -9.12
CA MET A 146 0.39 17.57 -9.53
C MET A 146 1.10 18.33 -10.65
N VAL A 147 0.51 18.28 -11.83
CA VAL A 147 1.11 18.79 -13.08
C VAL A 147 0.46 20.07 -13.57
N GLY A 148 -0.71 20.42 -13.04
CA GLY A 148 -1.30 21.71 -13.33
C GLY A 148 -2.48 22.07 -12.44
N LEU A 149 -2.81 23.34 -12.48
CA LEU A 149 -4.00 23.93 -11.88
C LEU A 149 -4.64 24.85 -12.93
N HIS A 150 -5.95 24.70 -13.12
CA HIS A 150 -6.71 25.50 -14.08
C HIS A 150 -7.88 26.20 -13.43
N CYS A 151 -7.91 27.52 -13.50
CA CYS A 151 -9.07 28.33 -13.20
C CYS A 151 -10.08 28.19 -14.36
N VAL A 152 -11.10 27.36 -14.16
CA VAL A 152 -12.18 27.14 -15.14
C VAL A 152 -13.10 28.35 -15.13
N LEU A 153 -13.54 28.73 -13.93
CA LEU A 153 -14.45 29.84 -13.68
C LEU A 153 -13.89 30.65 -12.51
N LYS A 154 -13.79 31.96 -12.69
CA LYS A 154 -13.33 32.89 -11.66
C LYS A 154 -14.47 33.25 -10.72
N GLN A 155 -14.17 33.48 -9.45
CA GLN A 155 -15.09 34.14 -8.53
C GLN A 155 -15.12 35.64 -8.84
N GLU A 156 -13.95 36.25 -9.06
CA GLU A 156 -13.81 37.69 -9.20
C GLU A 156 -13.14 38.12 -10.53
N VAL A 157 -12.89 39.43 -10.63
CA VAL A 157 -12.10 40.00 -11.73
C VAL A 157 -10.66 39.52 -11.65
N GLU A 158 -10.10 39.30 -10.46
CA GLU A 158 -8.76 38.77 -10.24
C GLU A 158 -8.76 37.81 -9.05
N ASP A 159 -8.79 36.50 -9.32
CA ASP A 159 -8.70 35.52 -8.24
C ASP A 159 -7.24 35.33 -7.80
N GLU A 160 -6.98 35.54 -6.51
CA GLU A 160 -5.71 35.21 -5.86
C GLU A 160 -5.88 33.92 -5.06
N VAL A 161 -5.44 32.79 -5.60
CA VAL A 161 -5.64 31.49 -4.93
C VAL A 161 -4.35 30.87 -4.44
N TYR A 162 -4.45 30.22 -3.29
CA TYR A 162 -3.43 29.33 -2.74
C TYR A 162 -4.11 28.14 -2.09
N GLY A 163 -3.34 27.14 -1.68
CA GLY A 163 -3.94 26.00 -0.99
C GLY A 163 -2.99 24.84 -0.80
N SER A 164 -3.56 23.65 -0.83
CA SER A 164 -2.81 22.43 -0.59
C SER A 164 -3.35 21.25 -1.38
N ILE A 165 -2.46 20.32 -1.66
CA ILE A 165 -2.82 18.98 -2.11
C ILE A 165 -2.17 17.97 -1.17
N THR A 166 -3.00 17.08 -0.63
CA THR A 166 -2.58 16.05 0.31
C THR A 166 -2.79 14.68 -0.33
N ALA A 167 -1.76 13.86 -0.34
CA ALA A 167 -1.88 12.44 -0.65
C ALA A 167 -1.85 11.64 0.66
N LEU A 168 -2.95 10.96 0.97
CA LEU A 168 -3.02 10.00 2.08
C LEU A 168 -2.78 8.60 1.52
N MET A 169 -1.98 7.82 2.24
CA MET A 169 -1.59 6.45 1.89
C MET A 169 -2.03 5.49 3.00
N PRO A 170 -3.32 5.10 3.05
CA PRO A 170 -3.86 4.29 4.14
C PRO A 170 -3.12 2.96 4.31
N SER A 171 -2.79 2.30 3.19
CA SER A 171 -2.07 1.01 3.20
C SER A 171 -0.70 1.04 3.87
N PHE A 172 -0.08 2.23 3.97
CA PHE A 172 1.23 2.42 4.60
C PHE A 172 1.21 3.28 5.87
N GLY A 173 0.04 3.82 6.24
CA GLY A 173 -0.07 4.79 7.34
C GLY A 173 0.75 6.06 7.07
N GLY A 174 0.83 6.50 5.82
CA GLY A 174 1.61 7.68 5.42
C GLY A 174 0.75 8.82 4.88
N SER A 175 1.31 10.03 4.86
CA SER A 175 0.77 11.17 4.12
C SER A 175 1.87 12.04 3.53
N SER A 176 1.52 12.79 2.49
CA SER A 176 2.34 13.83 1.87
C SER A 176 1.47 15.07 1.71
N VAL A 177 1.89 16.17 2.31
CA VAL A 177 1.18 17.47 2.24
C VAL A 177 2.03 18.43 1.45
N ASN A 178 1.47 18.95 0.36
CA ASN A 178 2.17 19.91 -0.48
C ASN A 178 1.37 21.20 -0.56
N ILE A 179 2.05 22.31 -0.32
CA ILE A 179 1.46 23.64 -0.44
C ILE A 179 1.55 24.09 -1.88
N ILE A 180 0.43 24.56 -2.39
CA ILE A 180 0.32 25.18 -3.70
C ILE A 180 0.67 26.65 -3.50
N PRO A 181 1.67 27.19 -4.22
CA PRO A 181 2.03 28.58 -4.11
C PRO A 181 0.86 29.46 -4.57
N GLU A 182 0.90 30.73 -4.16
CA GLU A 182 -0.10 31.71 -4.58
C GLU A 182 -0.04 31.95 -6.09
N PHE A 183 -1.20 31.99 -6.72
CA PHE A 183 -1.39 32.32 -8.12
C PHE A 183 -2.44 33.39 -8.28
N LYS A 184 -2.16 34.36 -9.15
CA LYS A 184 -3.10 35.43 -9.52
C LYS A 184 -3.64 35.20 -10.92
N PHE A 185 -4.95 35.08 -11.08
CA PHE A 185 -5.60 34.77 -12.34
C PHE A 185 -6.35 35.97 -12.90
N ARG A 186 -5.60 36.93 -13.46
CA ARG A 186 -6.15 38.18 -14.02
C ARG A 186 -6.92 37.97 -15.33
N HIS A 187 -6.22 37.48 -16.35
CA HIS A 187 -6.72 37.46 -17.72
C HIS A 187 -7.18 36.08 -18.19
N ASP A 188 -8.18 36.05 -19.07
CA ASP A 188 -8.73 34.81 -19.62
C ASP A 188 -7.70 33.92 -20.30
N GLY A 189 -6.60 34.46 -20.84
CA GLY A 189 -5.53 33.68 -21.44
C GLY A 189 -4.57 32.98 -20.47
N GLU A 190 -4.62 33.28 -19.16
CA GLU A 190 -3.60 32.89 -18.18
C GLU A 190 -4.10 31.91 -17.11
N ARG A 191 -5.25 31.29 -17.36
CA ARG A 191 -5.94 30.48 -16.36
C ARG A 191 -5.35 29.09 -16.09
N ILE A 192 -4.25 28.71 -16.74
CA ILE A 192 -3.57 27.42 -16.48
C ILE A 192 -2.15 27.67 -16.01
N VAL A 193 -1.79 27.08 -14.87
CA VAL A 193 -0.42 27.03 -14.38
C VAL A 193 0.07 25.60 -14.40
N ASN A 194 1.26 25.38 -14.97
CA ASN A 194 1.92 24.08 -14.93
C ASN A 194 2.67 23.95 -13.61
N LEU A 195 2.51 22.80 -12.98
CA LEU A 195 3.11 22.48 -11.70
C LEU A 195 4.02 21.24 -11.85
N GLY A 196 4.86 21.03 -10.85
CA GLY A 196 5.79 19.89 -10.80
C GLY A 196 5.92 19.39 -9.38
N ILE A 197 4.80 19.23 -8.69
CA ILE A 197 4.77 18.87 -7.27
C ILE A 197 4.61 17.35 -7.17
N LYS A 198 5.63 16.65 -6.65
CA LYS A 198 5.56 15.20 -6.43
C LYS A 198 4.74 14.90 -5.18
N LEU A 199 3.65 14.16 -5.35
CA LEU A 199 2.72 13.79 -4.30
C LEU A 199 3.05 12.42 -3.70
N TYR A 200 3.47 11.48 -4.56
CA TYR A 200 3.73 10.10 -4.17
C TYR A 200 4.90 9.51 -4.97
N ASP A 201 5.63 8.59 -4.33
CA ASP A 201 6.77 7.87 -4.90
C ASP A 201 6.93 6.53 -4.18
N GLY A 202 6.56 5.43 -4.83
CA GLY A 202 6.58 4.12 -4.19
C GLY A 202 5.98 3.00 -5.05
N PRO A 203 5.69 1.82 -4.45
CA PRO A 203 4.95 0.77 -5.14
C PRO A 203 3.53 1.25 -5.51
N PRO A 204 2.84 0.60 -6.46
CA PRO A 204 1.41 0.86 -6.65
C PRO A 204 0.66 0.73 -5.32
N ALA A 205 -0.19 1.70 -5.04
CA ALA A 205 -0.95 1.77 -3.80
C ALA A 205 -2.27 2.50 -4.02
N ASP A 206 -3.22 2.27 -3.13
CA ASP A 206 -4.47 3.02 -3.14
C ASP A 206 -4.22 4.34 -2.40
N LEU A 207 -4.56 5.45 -3.05
CA LEU A 207 -4.26 6.80 -2.58
C LEU A 207 -5.55 7.60 -2.46
N LEU A 208 -5.71 8.33 -1.37
CA LEU A 208 -6.73 9.38 -1.27
C LEU A 208 -6.04 10.72 -1.52
N LEU A 209 -6.41 11.38 -2.61
CA LEU A 209 -5.95 12.73 -2.89
C LEU A 209 -6.99 13.73 -2.47
N THR A 210 -6.60 14.66 -1.61
CA THR A 210 -7.46 15.74 -1.17
C THR A 210 -6.86 17.07 -1.59
N GLY A 211 -7.61 17.83 -2.39
CA GLY A 211 -7.26 19.19 -2.79
C GLY A 211 -8.07 20.21 -2.00
N ASN A 212 -7.43 21.33 -1.69
CA ASN A 212 -8.05 22.50 -1.08
C ASN A 212 -7.50 23.75 -1.74
N LEU A 213 -8.37 24.72 -1.98
CA LEU A 213 -8.00 26.06 -2.40
C LEU A 213 -8.76 27.07 -1.57
N VAL A 214 -8.14 28.23 -1.42
CA VAL A 214 -8.66 29.36 -0.68
C VAL A 214 -8.37 30.59 -1.52
N GLU A 215 -9.40 31.40 -1.73
CA GLU A 215 -9.23 32.74 -2.25
C GLU A 215 -8.68 33.65 -1.15
N LYS A 216 -7.70 34.46 -1.53
CA LYS A 216 -6.90 35.25 -0.61
C LYS A 216 -7.36 36.70 -0.66
N ASP A 217 -8.05 37.13 0.39
CA ASP A 217 -8.39 38.54 0.57
C ASP A 217 -7.34 39.24 1.42
N ASN A 218 -6.63 38.51 2.29
CA ASN A 218 -5.58 39.05 3.14
C ASN A 218 -4.29 38.20 3.23
N SER A 219 -3.15 38.88 3.41
CA SER A 219 -1.82 38.33 3.13
C SER A 219 -1.07 37.63 4.27
N SER A 220 -1.60 37.62 5.50
CA SER A 220 -0.84 37.19 6.68
C SER A 220 -1.01 35.71 7.11
N GLU A 221 -1.86 34.91 6.47
CA GLU A 221 -2.35 33.65 7.07
C GLU A 221 -1.75 32.33 6.51
N ILE A 222 -0.99 32.38 5.42
CA ILE A 222 -0.47 31.21 4.70
C ILE A 222 0.38 30.26 5.59
N VAL A 223 1.14 30.80 6.53
CA VAL A 223 1.99 29.99 7.44
C VAL A 223 1.14 29.17 8.41
N GLN A 224 0.06 29.77 8.94
CA GLN A 224 -0.85 29.06 9.84
C GLN A 224 -1.63 27.98 9.09
N TYR A 225 -2.02 28.27 7.86
CA TYR A 225 -2.70 27.31 6.98
C TYR A 225 -1.89 26.04 6.81
N LYS A 226 -0.60 26.15 6.44
CA LYS A 226 0.28 25.00 6.25
C LYS A 226 0.34 24.11 7.49
N ALA A 227 0.59 24.70 8.66
CA ALA A 227 0.71 23.95 9.91
C ALA A 227 -0.57 23.18 10.26
N LYS A 228 -1.73 23.79 10.04
CA LYS A 228 -3.03 23.17 10.31
C LYS A 228 -3.36 22.06 9.31
N VAL A 229 -3.07 22.23 8.02
CA VAL A 229 -3.27 21.16 7.01
C VAL A 229 -2.37 19.96 7.32
N GLU A 230 -1.10 20.20 7.70
CA GLU A 230 -0.21 19.12 8.13
C GLU A 230 -0.73 18.39 9.38
N GLN A 231 -1.25 19.12 10.37
CA GLN A 231 -1.86 18.53 11.56
C GLN A 231 -3.07 17.67 11.19
N TRP A 232 -3.95 18.16 10.33
CA TRP A 232 -5.10 17.40 9.84
C TRP A 232 -4.67 16.14 9.08
N ALA A 233 -3.67 16.23 8.20
CA ALA A 233 -3.20 15.08 7.45
C ALA A 233 -2.67 13.98 8.38
N ARG A 234 -2.00 14.35 9.49
CA ARG A 234 -1.57 13.39 10.53
C ARG A 234 -2.77 12.77 11.26
N GLN A 235 -3.81 13.55 11.56
CA GLN A 235 -5.04 13.05 12.19
C GLN A 235 -5.80 12.09 11.27
N ALA A 236 -5.92 12.43 9.98
CA ALA A 236 -6.54 11.57 8.98
C ALA A 236 -5.79 10.24 8.85
N VAL A 237 -4.46 10.27 8.79
CA VAL A 237 -3.64 9.05 8.82
C VAL A 237 -3.83 8.23 10.10
N ALA A 238 -3.90 8.89 11.27
CA ALA A 238 -4.12 8.20 12.53
C ALA A 238 -5.51 7.54 12.60
N ALA A 239 -6.54 8.16 12.01
CA ALA A 239 -7.87 7.57 11.89
C ALA A 239 -7.85 6.28 11.04
N PHE A 240 -6.92 6.17 10.09
CA PHE A 240 -6.66 4.94 9.34
C PHE A 240 -5.82 3.91 10.09
N GLY A 241 -5.35 4.18 11.31
CA GLY A 241 -4.45 3.30 12.06
C GLY A 241 -4.97 1.87 12.24
N GLY A 242 -6.29 1.66 12.23
CA GLY A 242 -6.93 0.34 12.25
C GLY A 242 -6.92 -0.42 10.92
N ALA A 243 -6.55 0.25 9.82
CA ALA A 243 -6.60 -0.29 8.45
C ALA A 243 -5.21 -0.34 7.77
N VAL A 244 -4.14 0.02 8.48
CA VAL A 244 -2.76 -0.12 7.98
C VAL A 244 -2.48 -1.59 7.65
N GLY A 245 -1.94 -1.86 6.46
CA GLY A 245 -1.73 -3.23 5.97
C GLY A 245 -2.94 -3.87 5.27
N SER A 246 -4.10 -3.20 5.26
CA SER A 246 -5.25 -3.60 4.45
C SER A 246 -5.25 -2.88 3.10
N ALA A 247 -5.83 -3.50 2.07
CA ALA A 247 -6.08 -2.84 0.79
C ALA A 247 -7.09 -1.71 1.00
N ALA A 248 -6.84 -0.50 0.49
CA ALA A 248 -7.76 0.61 0.72
C ALA A 248 -9.07 0.46 -0.07
N GLU A 249 -9.18 -0.54 -0.95
CA GLU A 249 -10.46 -0.99 -1.54
C GLU A 249 -11.53 -1.27 -0.48
N SER A 250 -11.15 -1.77 0.71
CA SER A 250 -12.09 -1.95 1.82
C SER A 250 -12.48 -0.64 2.52
N MET A 251 -11.75 0.45 2.28
CA MET A 251 -11.93 1.75 2.93
C MET A 251 -12.56 2.79 2.01
N GLY A 252 -12.23 2.76 0.71
CA GLY A 252 -12.80 3.65 -0.30
C GLY A 252 -14.26 3.34 -0.63
N ALA A 253 -14.74 2.15 -0.28
CA ALA A 253 -16.16 1.82 -0.28
C ALA A 253 -16.92 2.39 0.94
N ASP A 254 -16.21 2.81 1.98
CA ASP A 254 -16.80 3.43 3.15
C ASP A 254 -16.94 4.94 2.94
N ASN A 255 -18.05 5.33 2.32
CA ASN A 255 -18.44 6.73 2.12
C ASN A 255 -18.46 7.53 3.43
N GLY A 256 -18.63 6.87 4.59
CA GLY A 256 -18.57 7.53 5.89
C GLY A 256 -17.18 8.10 6.18
N LEU A 257 -16.13 7.31 5.93
CA LEU A 257 -14.75 7.71 6.19
C LEU A 257 -14.29 8.86 5.28
N ILE A 258 -14.63 8.82 3.99
CA ILE A 258 -14.32 9.92 3.05
C ILE A 258 -15.05 11.20 3.49
N LYS A 259 -16.31 11.08 3.91
CA LYS A 259 -17.10 12.21 4.42
C LYS A 259 -16.52 12.78 5.70
N ASP A 260 -16.09 11.94 6.63
CA ASP A 260 -15.47 12.37 7.90
C ASP A 260 -14.15 13.12 7.64
N ILE A 261 -13.32 12.61 6.73
CA ILE A 261 -12.05 13.24 6.33
C ILE A 261 -12.32 14.61 5.68
N THR A 262 -13.27 14.67 4.75
CA THR A 262 -13.64 15.90 4.06
C THR A 262 -14.27 16.91 5.02
N GLY A 263 -15.11 16.47 5.95
CA GLY A 263 -15.73 17.31 6.97
C GLY A 263 -14.71 17.85 7.99
N LEU A 264 -13.76 17.03 8.43
CA LEU A 264 -12.64 17.47 9.28
C LEU A 264 -11.82 18.57 8.61
N LEU A 265 -11.56 18.41 7.32
CA LEU A 265 -10.80 19.38 6.55
C LEU A 265 -11.57 20.67 6.33
N PHE A 266 -12.85 20.59 5.99
CA PHE A 266 -13.71 21.75 5.85
C PHE A 266 -13.77 22.56 7.16
N ASN A 267 -13.98 21.90 8.29
CA ASN A 267 -13.99 22.56 9.60
C ASN A 267 -12.63 23.18 9.96
N LEU A 268 -11.53 22.54 9.55
CA LEU A 268 -10.19 23.09 9.72
C LEU A 268 -9.99 24.36 8.90
N VAL A 269 -10.34 24.32 7.61
CA VAL A 269 -10.21 25.44 6.67
C VAL A 269 -11.08 26.61 7.15
N ALA A 270 -12.37 26.37 7.43
CA ALA A 270 -13.28 27.39 7.96
C ALA A 270 -12.78 27.98 9.31
N GLY A 271 -12.14 27.17 10.16
CA GLY A 271 -11.55 27.62 11.42
C GLY A 271 -10.19 28.31 11.30
N ILE A 272 -9.56 28.33 10.12
CA ILE A 272 -8.34 29.12 9.85
C ILE A 272 -8.72 30.50 9.35
N PHE A 273 -9.59 30.54 8.35
CA PHE A 273 -9.78 31.71 7.48
C PHE A 273 -10.82 32.73 7.97
N GLY A 274 -11.45 32.46 9.12
CA GLY A 274 -12.54 33.31 9.59
C GLY A 274 -13.63 33.41 8.52
N MET A 275 -14.44 34.46 8.57
CA MET A 275 -15.49 34.72 7.57
C MET A 275 -14.99 35.54 6.37
N ASN A 276 -13.68 35.78 6.23
CA ASN A 276 -13.17 36.82 5.31
C ASN A 276 -12.38 36.28 4.12
N ASP A 277 -11.94 35.02 4.14
CA ASP A 277 -11.24 34.39 3.00
C ASP A 277 -12.19 33.28 2.50
N ASP A 278 -12.46 33.23 1.21
CA ASP A 278 -13.48 32.34 0.63
C ASP A 278 -12.92 30.95 0.30
N PRO A 279 -13.28 29.91 1.08
CA PRO A 279 -12.75 28.59 0.85
C PRO A 279 -13.49 27.89 -0.27
N TYR A 280 -12.73 27.30 -1.20
CA TYR A 280 -13.30 26.33 -2.13
C TYR A 280 -13.66 25.07 -1.35
N THR A 281 -14.78 24.45 -1.73
CA THR A 281 -15.21 23.16 -1.17
C THR A 281 -14.12 22.12 -1.42
N PRO A 282 -13.48 21.58 -0.36
CA PRO A 282 -12.48 20.53 -0.51
C PRO A 282 -13.01 19.35 -1.31
N GLN A 283 -12.17 18.80 -2.17
CA GLN A 283 -12.50 17.56 -2.88
C GLN A 283 -11.52 16.47 -2.52
N THR A 284 -12.05 15.26 -2.34
CA THR A 284 -11.25 14.05 -2.17
C THR A 284 -11.58 13.07 -3.29
N ILE A 285 -10.56 12.58 -4.00
CA ILE A 285 -10.69 11.47 -4.93
C ILE A 285 -9.89 10.27 -4.44
N ASN A 286 -10.40 9.08 -4.74
CA ASN A 286 -9.67 7.83 -4.54
C ASN A 286 -9.02 7.42 -5.85
N ILE A 287 -7.72 7.12 -5.81
CA ILE A 287 -6.97 6.58 -6.95
C ILE A 287 -6.50 5.19 -6.55
N PHE A 288 -7.07 4.18 -7.19
CA PHE A 288 -6.74 2.79 -6.88
C PHE A 288 -5.39 2.40 -7.46
N ALA A 289 -4.73 1.41 -6.85
CA ALA A 289 -3.44 0.91 -7.32
C ALA A 289 -3.49 0.45 -8.79
N ASN A 290 -4.61 -0.13 -9.23
CA ASN A 290 -4.79 -0.55 -10.63
C ASN A 290 -4.92 0.63 -11.59
N ASP A 291 -5.53 1.75 -11.16
CA ASP A 291 -5.67 2.95 -11.99
C ASP A 291 -4.33 3.67 -12.16
N LEU A 292 -3.47 3.61 -11.14
CA LEU A 292 -2.09 4.10 -11.23
C LEU A 292 -1.28 3.34 -12.29
N ILE A 293 -1.57 2.07 -12.51
CA ILE A 293 -0.84 1.20 -13.44
C ILE A 293 -1.42 1.26 -14.85
N SER A 294 -2.74 1.44 -14.99
CA SER A 294 -3.44 1.38 -16.27
C SER A 294 -3.03 2.50 -17.24
N GLY A 295 -2.55 3.64 -16.72
CA GLY A 295 -2.00 4.72 -17.54
C GLY A 295 -3.03 5.34 -18.48
N ASN A 296 -4.29 5.50 -18.04
CA ASN A 296 -5.28 6.21 -18.83
C ASN A 296 -4.93 7.71 -18.87
N TYR A 297 -4.29 8.15 -19.97
CA TYR A 297 -3.87 9.53 -20.14
C TYR A 297 -4.96 10.38 -20.80
N GLY A 298 -5.35 11.44 -20.10
CA GLY A 298 -6.04 12.60 -20.65
C GLY A 298 -5.05 13.65 -21.17
N HIS A 299 -5.52 14.46 -22.10
CA HIS A 299 -4.80 15.62 -22.60
C HIS A 299 -5.73 16.82 -22.56
N TYR A 300 -5.31 17.87 -21.85
CA TYR A 300 -6.04 19.13 -21.80
C TYR A 300 -5.22 20.22 -22.51
N THR A 301 -5.85 20.87 -23.48
CA THR A 301 -5.31 22.04 -24.16
C THR A 301 -6.39 23.11 -24.23
N ARG A 302 -6.01 24.37 -23.97
CA ARG A 302 -6.90 25.51 -24.15
C ARG A 302 -6.53 26.29 -25.40
N SER A 303 -7.54 26.68 -26.18
CA SER A 303 -7.40 27.18 -27.54
C SER A 303 -6.66 28.52 -27.69
N TYR A 304 -6.53 29.33 -26.63
CA TYR A 304 -6.11 30.73 -26.75
C TYR A 304 -4.67 31.06 -26.34
N LYS A 305 -3.96 30.17 -25.63
CA LYS A 305 -2.51 30.25 -25.39
C LYS A 305 -2.03 28.82 -25.21
N SER A 306 -0.95 28.42 -25.87
CA SER A 306 -0.40 27.06 -26.06
C SER A 306 0.01 26.30 -24.78
N ARG A 307 -0.70 26.46 -23.67
CA ARG A 307 -0.49 25.71 -22.43
C ARG A 307 -1.37 24.46 -22.48
N SER A 308 -0.70 23.32 -22.49
CA SER A 308 -1.30 22.01 -22.43
C SER A 308 -0.80 21.25 -21.21
N VAL A 309 -1.64 20.43 -20.64
CA VAL A 309 -1.30 19.53 -19.53
C VAL A 309 -1.69 18.11 -19.92
N ASN A 310 -0.72 17.20 -19.85
CA ASN A 310 -0.98 15.76 -19.88
C ASN A 310 -1.27 15.32 -18.45
N TYR A 311 -2.32 14.55 -18.25
CA TYR A 311 -2.75 14.12 -16.92
C TYR A 311 -3.37 12.73 -16.99
N THR A 312 -3.47 12.05 -15.86
CA THR A 312 -4.22 10.79 -15.73
C THR A 312 -5.50 10.98 -14.93
N HIS A 313 -5.50 11.91 -13.98
CA HIS A 313 -6.65 12.21 -13.13
C HIS A 313 -6.85 13.73 -13.03
N ALA A 314 -8.11 14.13 -12.88
CA ALA A 314 -8.46 15.51 -12.62
C ALA A 314 -9.69 15.58 -11.71
N PHE A 315 -9.78 16.64 -10.91
CA PHE A 315 -10.98 16.91 -10.12
C PHE A 315 -11.16 18.42 -9.91
N ASP A 316 -12.42 18.81 -9.75
CA ASP A 316 -12.84 20.21 -9.70
C ASP A 316 -13.15 20.63 -8.27
N LEU A 317 -12.51 21.70 -7.82
CA LEU A 317 -12.81 22.40 -6.58
C LEU A 317 -13.78 23.54 -6.90
N THR A 318 -14.87 23.64 -6.14
CA THR A 318 -15.89 24.67 -6.36
C THR A 318 -16.08 25.51 -5.11
N GLY A 319 -16.08 26.83 -5.28
CA GLY A 319 -16.30 27.82 -4.21
C GLY A 319 -17.43 28.77 -4.57
N PHE A 320 -17.96 29.44 -3.56
CA PHE A 320 -18.82 30.61 -3.71
C PHE A 320 -18.23 31.70 -2.84
N ASP A 321 -18.21 32.93 -3.33
CA ASP A 321 -17.79 34.09 -2.55
C ASP A 321 -18.97 34.65 -1.74
N ASP A 322 -18.72 35.70 -0.97
CA ASP A 322 -19.75 36.46 -0.24
C ASP A 322 -20.84 37.05 -1.17
N GLY A 323 -20.51 37.30 -2.44
CA GLY A 323 -21.40 37.74 -3.50
C GLY A 323 -22.27 36.63 -4.11
N ASN A 324 -22.04 35.37 -3.74
CA ASN A 324 -22.60 34.16 -4.34
C ASN A 324 -22.19 33.96 -5.83
N ASP A 325 -21.06 34.54 -6.23
CA ASP A 325 -20.34 34.25 -7.47
C ASP A 325 -19.55 32.95 -7.35
N LYS A 326 -19.64 32.11 -8.38
CA LYS A 326 -19.14 30.75 -8.35
C LYS A 326 -17.72 30.66 -8.92
N GLY A 327 -16.81 30.06 -8.16
CA GLY A 327 -15.47 29.68 -8.60
C GLY A 327 -15.36 28.21 -8.96
N ILE A 328 -14.55 27.87 -9.97
CA ILE A 328 -14.22 26.49 -10.31
C ILE A 328 -12.75 26.37 -10.70
N TYR A 329 -12.03 25.48 -10.02
CA TYR A 329 -10.64 25.15 -10.28
C TYR A 329 -10.45 23.66 -10.50
N THR A 330 -9.81 23.28 -11.60
CA THR A 330 -9.43 21.89 -11.88
C THR A 330 -7.98 21.65 -11.49
N MET A 331 -7.74 20.66 -10.62
CA MET A 331 -6.40 20.13 -10.36
C MET A 331 -6.09 18.98 -11.32
N PHE A 332 -4.92 19.01 -11.96
CA PHE A 332 -4.46 17.95 -12.85
C PHE A 332 -3.35 17.13 -12.21
N ILE A 333 -3.54 15.81 -12.23
CA ILE A 333 -2.63 14.83 -11.64
C ILE A 333 -2.13 13.88 -12.71
N ASP A 334 -0.83 13.62 -12.71
CA ASP A 334 -0.16 12.70 -13.62
C ASP A 334 0.43 11.52 -12.83
N ALA A 335 0.08 10.31 -13.25
CA ALA A 335 0.59 9.06 -12.69
C ALA A 335 1.57 8.44 -13.67
N ARG A 336 2.79 8.20 -13.20
CA ARG A 336 3.91 7.70 -14.01
C ARG A 336 4.34 6.35 -13.51
N VAL A 337 4.36 5.37 -14.41
CA VAL A 337 4.72 3.99 -14.11
C VAL A 337 6.14 3.70 -14.59
N PHE A 338 6.94 3.08 -13.73
CA PHE A 338 8.31 2.70 -14.01
C PHE A 338 8.47 1.19 -13.82
N ASN A 339 8.73 0.50 -14.92
CA ASN A 339 9.05 -0.93 -14.95
C ASN A 339 10.57 -1.11 -14.91
N GLN A 340 11.13 -1.20 -13.72
CA GLN A 340 12.57 -1.39 -13.52
C GLN A 340 12.78 -2.48 -12.47
N SER A 341 13.49 -3.54 -12.85
CA SER A 341 13.90 -4.58 -11.90
C SER A 341 15.09 -4.10 -11.10
N GLN A 342 14.94 -4.07 -9.78
CA GLN A 342 15.99 -3.76 -8.82
C GLN A 342 16.02 -4.83 -7.73
N ARG A 343 17.20 -5.44 -7.54
CA ARG A 343 17.45 -6.36 -6.43
C ARG A 343 17.48 -5.60 -5.10
N LEU A 344 16.71 -6.07 -4.11
CA LEU A 344 16.59 -5.47 -2.77
C LEU A 344 17.39 -6.21 -1.71
#